data_AF-A0A9E5P532-F1
#
_entry.id   AF-A0A9E5P532-F1
#
_cell.length_a   1.000
_cell.length_b   1.000
_cell.length_c   1.000
_cell.angle_alpha   90.00
_cell.angle_beta   90.00
_cell.angle_gamma   90.00
#
_symmetry.space_group_name_H-M   'P 1'
#
loop_
_entity.id
_entity.type
_entity.pdbx_description
1 polymer ?
#
loop_
_entity_poly.entity_id
_entity_poly.type
_entity_poly.pdbx_seq_one_letter_code
_entity_poly.pdbx_strand_id
1 'polypeptide(L)'
;HLGFPWTEELFGVMASCPNVWTDISMSRARPHLLAWNLTMARDYGLLDRITWGTDYVGKWVDQWVPAVKADVEWLRAELNPIMKRCGWPELTDEEMDGLLRGNSARLWGL
;
A
#
# COMPACT_ATOMS: atom_id res chain seq x y z
N HIS A 1 -4.77 7.35 -1.10
CA HIS A 1 -4.42 6.61 -2.33
C HIS A 1 -3.09 7.10 -2.91
N LEU A 2 -1.99 6.96 -2.16
CA LEU A 2 -0.63 7.38 -2.55
C LEU A 2 -0.54 8.78 -3.20
N GLY A 3 -1.44 9.70 -2.84
CA GLY A 3 -1.49 11.05 -3.41
C GLY A 3 -1.72 11.13 -4.92
N PHE A 4 -2.17 10.07 -5.60
CA PHE A 4 -2.23 10.02 -7.07
C PHE A 4 -2.98 11.24 -7.66
N PRO A 5 -2.42 11.94 -8.68
CA PRO A 5 -1.13 11.68 -9.37
C PRO A 5 0.12 12.34 -8.77
N TRP A 6 0.04 13.00 -7.61
CA TRP A 6 1.12 13.75 -6.94
C TRP A 6 1.86 12.94 -5.86
N THR A 7 2.27 11.71 -6.20
CA THR A 7 2.87 10.79 -5.23
C THR A 7 4.21 11.29 -4.69
N GLU A 8 5.04 11.91 -5.53
CA GLU A 8 6.36 12.41 -5.12
C GLU A 8 6.24 13.63 -4.19
N GLU A 9 5.31 14.53 -4.47
CA GLU A 9 5.02 15.68 -3.61
C GLU A 9 4.48 15.22 -2.24
N LEU A 10 3.58 14.23 -2.24
CA LEU A 10 3.13 13.59 -1.00
C LEU A 10 4.32 13.00 -0.23
N PHE A 11 5.24 12.30 -0.89
CA PHE A 11 6.41 11.72 -0.23
C PHE A 11 7.34 12.80 0.34
N GLY A 12 7.52 13.93 -0.35
CA GLY A 12 8.25 15.08 0.18
C GLY A 12 7.63 15.64 1.47
N VAL A 13 6.29 15.73 1.52
CA VAL A 13 5.55 16.12 2.72
C VAL A 13 5.69 15.07 3.82
N MET A 14 5.49 13.78 3.50
CA MET A 14 5.61 12.69 4.48
C MET A 14 7.01 12.57 5.08
N ALA A 15 8.06 12.76 4.28
CA ALA A 15 9.44 12.76 4.76
C ALA A 15 9.71 13.89 5.75
N SER A 16 9.04 15.04 5.57
CA SER A 16 9.20 16.22 6.42
C SER A 16 8.26 16.24 7.64
N CYS A 17 7.13 15.54 7.57
CA CYS A 17 6.06 15.61 8.56
C CYS A 17 5.71 14.22 9.09
N PRO A 18 6.07 13.88 10.35
CA PRO A 18 5.96 12.51 10.84
C PRO A 18 4.51 12.01 11.02
N ASN A 19 3.55 12.93 11.05
CA ASN A 19 2.13 12.64 11.26
C ASN A 19 1.33 12.52 9.97
N VAL A 20 1.98 12.45 8.80
CA VAL A 20 1.32 12.29 7.51
C VAL A 20 1.40 10.82 7.08
N TRP A 21 0.23 10.26 6.80
CA TRP A 21 0.02 8.86 6.43
C TRP A 21 -0.73 8.79 5.10
N THR A 22 -0.62 7.67 4.41
CA THR A 22 -1.39 7.42 3.18
C THR A 22 -1.77 5.95 3.06
N ASP A 23 -2.76 5.66 2.23
CA ASP A 23 -3.16 4.31 1.88
C ASP A 23 -2.84 3.95 0.42
N ILE A 24 -2.82 2.64 0.12
CA ILE A 24 -2.70 2.07 -1.23
C ILE A 24 -4.04 1.65 -1.85
N SER A 25 -5.19 2.06 -1.30
CA SER A 25 -6.48 1.67 -1.84
C SER A 25 -6.62 2.07 -3.31
N MET A 26 -7.40 1.31 -4.07
CA MET A 26 -7.57 1.47 -5.54
C MET A 26 -6.29 1.32 -6.38
N SER A 27 -5.17 0.88 -5.80
CA SER A 27 -3.90 0.77 -6.53
C SER A 27 -3.75 -0.55 -7.29
N ARG A 28 -4.57 -1.57 -6.99
CA ARG A 28 -4.55 -2.87 -7.70
C ARG A 28 -4.77 -2.74 -9.20
N ALA A 29 -5.55 -1.75 -9.65
CA ALA A 29 -5.77 -1.49 -11.08
C ALA A 29 -4.50 -0.97 -11.80
N ARG A 30 -3.46 -0.57 -11.06
CA ARG A 30 -2.21 -0.01 -11.58
C ARG A 30 -1.01 -0.70 -10.92
N PRO A 31 -0.84 -2.02 -11.12
CA PRO A 31 0.07 -2.81 -10.30
C PRO A 31 1.55 -2.41 -10.47
N HIS A 32 1.96 -2.01 -11.68
CA HIS A 32 3.32 -1.52 -11.93
C HIS A 32 3.58 -0.16 -11.26
N LEU A 33 2.57 0.72 -11.24
CA LEU A 33 2.66 2.01 -10.57
C LEU A 33 2.71 1.82 -9.05
N LEU A 34 1.90 0.89 -8.50
CA LEU A 34 1.96 0.52 -7.09
C LEU A 34 3.35 0.02 -6.71
N ALA A 35 3.90 -0.92 -7.49
CA ALA A 35 5.22 -1.48 -7.26
C ALA A 35 6.34 -0.41 -7.34
N TRP A 36 6.26 0.52 -8.29
CA TRP A 36 7.16 1.68 -8.37
C TRP A 36 7.05 2.56 -7.13
N ASN A 37 5.83 2.97 -6.77
CA ASN A 37 5.59 3.88 -5.66
C ASN A 37 6.04 3.29 -4.31
N LEU A 38 5.87 1.98 -4.10
CA LEU A 38 6.35 1.31 -2.88
C LEU A 38 7.87 1.18 -2.86
N THR A 39 8.51 0.98 -4.02
CA THR A 39 9.98 0.99 -4.13
C THR A 39 10.51 2.37 -3.75
N MET A 40 9.91 3.44 -4.30
CA MET A 40 10.27 4.81 -3.96
C MET A 40 9.99 5.13 -2.48
N ALA A 41 8.84 4.72 -1.94
CA ALA A 41 8.54 4.92 -0.52
C ALA A 41 9.58 4.27 0.40
N ARG A 42 10.11 3.10 0.02
CA ARG A 42 11.19 2.44 0.76
C ARG A 42 12.47 3.29 0.78
N ASP A 43 12.86 3.83 -0.36
CA ASP A 43 14.07 4.67 -0.47
C ASP A 43 13.94 5.97 0.36
N TYR A 44 12.73 6.50 0.51
CA TYR A 44 12.44 7.64 1.38
C TYR A 44 12.23 7.26 2.86
N GLY A 45 12.26 5.96 3.21
CA GLY A 45 12.02 5.49 4.58
C GLY A 45 10.58 5.71 5.06
N LEU A 46 9.59 5.57 4.17
CA LEU A 46 8.18 5.91 4.43
C LEU A 46 7.23 4.71 4.53
N LEU A 47 7.72 3.49 4.27
CA LEU A 47 6.86 2.30 4.25
C LEU A 47 6.09 2.07 5.55
N ASP A 48 6.60 2.54 6.67
CA ASP A 48 5.97 2.46 7.99
C ASP A 48 4.70 3.34 8.11
N ARG A 49 4.49 4.30 7.20
CA ARG A 49 3.30 5.17 7.20
C ARG A 49 2.36 4.95 6.02
N ILE A 50 2.51 3.81 5.35
CA ILE A 50 1.64 3.40 4.24
C ILE A 50 0.75 2.25 4.68
N THR A 51 -0.56 2.41 4.54
CA THR A 51 -1.56 1.42 4.92
C THR A 51 -2.26 0.82 3.72
N TRP A 52 -2.88 -0.34 3.89
CA TRP A 52 -3.86 -0.88 2.96
C TRP A 52 -5.28 -0.50 3.39
N GLY A 53 -6.11 -0.20 2.40
CA GLY A 53 -7.54 0.05 2.55
C GLY A 53 -8.30 -0.47 1.34
N THR A 54 -9.57 -0.82 1.54
CA THR A 54 -10.38 -1.46 0.48
C THR A 54 -10.88 -0.45 -0.55
N ASP A 55 -11.16 0.78 -0.12
CA ASP A 55 -11.96 1.77 -0.86
C ASP A 55 -13.19 1.17 -1.54
N TYR A 56 -13.85 0.25 -0.84
CA TYR A 56 -15.00 -0.44 -1.37
C TYR A 56 -16.22 0.49 -1.40
N VAL A 57 -16.75 0.73 -2.60
CA VAL A 57 -17.91 1.61 -2.86
C VAL A 57 -19.22 0.85 -3.11
N GLY A 58 -19.22 -0.48 -2.96
CA GLY A 58 -20.42 -1.29 -3.16
C GLY A 58 -21.42 -1.17 -2.00
N LYS A 59 -22.65 -1.62 -2.22
CA LYS A 59 -23.76 -1.45 -1.25
C LYS A 59 -23.84 -2.56 -0.20
N TRP A 60 -23.29 -3.73 -0.49
CA TRP A 60 -23.60 -4.94 0.25
C TRP A 60 -22.35 -5.62 0.82
N VAL A 61 -22.50 -6.22 2.01
CA VAL A 61 -21.41 -6.87 2.76
C VAL A 61 -20.97 -8.19 2.12
N ASP A 62 -21.92 -8.91 1.51
CA ASP A 62 -21.67 -10.15 0.77
C ASP A 62 -20.76 -9.95 -0.46
N GLN A 63 -20.73 -8.74 -1.00
CA GLN A 63 -19.81 -8.30 -2.05
C GLN A 63 -18.51 -7.72 -1.48
N TRP A 64 -18.56 -7.10 -0.30
CA TRP A 64 -17.38 -6.54 0.37
C TRP A 64 -16.38 -7.62 0.77
N VAL A 65 -16.82 -8.67 1.48
CA VAL A 65 -15.91 -9.71 2.00
C VAL A 65 -15.10 -10.39 0.89
N PRO A 66 -15.71 -10.84 -0.23
CA PRO A 66 -14.95 -11.41 -1.34
C PRO A 66 -13.99 -10.41 -1.98
N ALA A 67 -14.40 -9.14 -2.13
CA ALA A 67 -13.53 -8.10 -2.70
C ALA A 67 -12.28 -7.87 -1.83
N VAL A 68 -12.46 -7.76 -0.51
CA VAL A 68 -11.36 -7.65 0.46
C VAL A 68 -10.42 -8.84 0.35
N LYS A 69 -10.96 -10.07 0.40
CA LYS A 69 -10.15 -11.28 0.31
C LYS A 69 -9.34 -11.32 -0.97
N ALA A 70 -9.99 -11.07 -2.11
CA ALA A 70 -9.33 -11.08 -3.40
C ALA A 70 -8.22 -10.02 -3.51
N ASP A 71 -8.36 -8.86 -2.86
CA ASP A 71 -7.35 -7.80 -2.88
C ASP A 71 -6.15 -8.14 -1.99
N VAL A 72 -6.39 -8.63 -0.77
CA VAL A 72 -5.35 -9.08 0.15
C VAL A 72 -4.58 -10.28 -0.40
N GLU A 73 -5.29 -11.27 -0.97
CA GLU A 73 -4.67 -12.43 -1.62
C GLU A 73 -3.80 -11.99 -2.80
N TRP A 74 -4.29 -11.05 -3.61
CA TRP A 74 -3.52 -10.50 -4.73
C TRP A 74 -2.26 -9.77 -4.25
N LEU A 75 -2.33 -8.93 -3.22
CA LEU A 75 -1.16 -8.24 -2.67
C LEU A 75 -0.09 -9.24 -2.20
N ARG A 76 -0.51 -10.31 -1.52
CA ARG A 76 0.41 -11.36 -1.03
C ARG A 76 1.00 -12.21 -2.17
N ALA A 77 0.22 -12.51 -3.19
CA ALA A 77 0.62 -13.43 -4.24
C ALA A 77 1.35 -12.75 -5.41
N GLU A 78 0.99 -11.52 -5.78
CA GLU A 78 1.37 -10.92 -7.05
C GLU A 78 2.29 -9.71 -6.93
N LEU A 79 2.25 -8.95 -5.83
CA LEU A 79 3.03 -7.70 -5.72
C LEU A 79 4.54 -7.94 -5.80
N ASN A 80 5.07 -8.86 -5.00
CA ASN A 80 6.49 -9.20 -5.02
C ASN A 80 6.94 -9.79 -6.36
N PRO A 81 6.22 -10.74 -6.97
CA PRO A 81 6.52 -11.18 -8.34
C PRO A 81 6.55 -10.04 -9.37
N ILE A 82 5.67 -9.04 -9.25
CA ILE A 82 5.69 -7.85 -10.13
C ILE A 82 6.95 -7.02 -9.87
N MET A 83 7.26 -6.70 -8.62
CA MET A 83 8.47 -5.95 -8.25
C MET A 83 9.72 -6.64 -8.81
N LYS A 84 9.84 -7.95 -8.60
CA LYS A 84 10.94 -8.77 -9.11
C LYS A 84 11.05 -8.73 -10.63
N ARG A 85 9.94 -8.87 -11.37
CA ARG A 85 9.93 -8.77 -12.84
C ARG A 85 10.33 -7.37 -13.33
N CYS A 86 10.03 -6.33 -12.57
CA CYS A 86 10.44 -4.95 -12.85
C CYS A 86 11.90 -4.65 -12.45
N GLY A 87 12.61 -5.62 -11.84
CA GLY A 87 13.98 -5.42 -11.34
C GLY A 87 14.06 -4.65 -10.03
N TRP A 88 12.94 -4.50 -9.31
CA TRP A 88 12.90 -3.84 -8.01
C TRP A 88 12.99 -4.86 -6.87
N PRO A 89 13.59 -4.49 -5.72
CA PRO A 89 13.67 -5.38 -4.58
C PRO A 89 12.27 -5.65 -4.02
N GLU A 90 11.96 -6.92 -3.80
CA GLU A 90 10.72 -7.41 -3.18
C GLU A 90 10.52 -6.80 -1.78
N LEU A 91 9.28 -6.71 -1.33
CA LEU A 91 8.98 -6.43 0.08
C LEU A 91 9.29 -7.66 0.92
N THR A 92 9.85 -7.42 2.10
CA THR A 92 9.98 -8.44 3.15
C THR A 92 8.60 -8.82 3.72
N ASP A 93 8.54 -9.94 4.43
CA ASP A 93 7.31 -10.35 5.12
C ASP A 93 6.87 -9.31 6.18
N GLU A 94 7.81 -8.65 6.84
CA GLU A 94 7.55 -7.58 7.81
C GLU A 94 6.96 -6.34 7.13
N GLU A 95 7.51 -5.92 5.98
CA GLU A 95 6.98 -4.79 5.21
C GLU A 95 5.57 -5.10 4.67
N MET A 96 5.35 -6.34 4.22
CA MET A 96 4.02 -6.80 3.76
C MET A 96 3.01 -6.86 4.92
N ASP A 97 3.39 -7.34 6.11
CA ASP A 97 2.50 -7.30 7.29
C ASP A 97 2.26 -5.87 7.75
N GLY A 98 3.29 -5.01 7.72
CA GLY A 98 3.19 -3.58 7.98
C GLY A 98 2.13 -2.94 7.09
N LEU A 99 2.25 -3.11 5.77
CA LEU A 99 1.31 -2.58 4.79
C LEU A 99 -0.13 -3.05 5.03
N LEU A 100 -0.33 -4.35 5.25
CA LEU A 100 -1.67 -4.96 5.36
C LEU A 100 -2.33 -4.75 6.72
N ARG A 101 -1.55 -4.63 7.80
CA ARG A 101 -2.06 -4.59 9.18
C ARG A 101 -1.24 -3.69 10.10
N GLY A 102 0.06 -3.94 10.21
CA GLY A 102 0.90 -3.39 11.28
C GLY A 102 0.90 -1.86 11.34
N ASN A 103 0.96 -1.22 10.17
CA ASN A 103 0.96 0.24 10.06
C ASN A 103 -0.40 0.82 10.49
N SER A 104 -1.51 0.23 10.04
CA SER A 104 -2.85 0.65 10.46
C SER A 104 -3.05 0.46 11.96
N ALA A 105 -2.63 -0.67 12.53
CA ALA A 105 -2.72 -0.91 13.97
C ALA A 105 -1.95 0.15 14.76
N ARG A 106 -0.71 0.46 14.35
CA ARG A 106 0.10 1.54 14.96
C ARG A 106 -0.57 2.92 14.85
N LEU A 107 -1.13 3.26 13.69
CA LEU A 107 -1.85 4.52 13.49
C LEU A 107 -3.03 4.67 14.47
N TRP A 108 -3.74 3.57 14.76
CA TRP A 108 -4.91 3.56 15.63
C TRP A 108 -4.61 3.22 17.10
N GLY A 109 -3.35 2.94 17.45
CA GLY A 109 -2.95 2.58 18.82
C GLY A 109 -3.47 1.21 19.28
N LEU A 110 -3.58 0.25 18.36
CA LEU A 110 -4.04 -1.13 18.59
C LEU A 110 -2.89 -2.13 18.70
#